data_AF-A0A1A6BBC0-F1
#
_entry.id   AF-A0A1A6BBC0-F1
#
_cell.length_a   1.000
_cell.length_b   1.000
_cell.length_c   1.000
_cell.angle_alpha   90.00
_cell.angle_beta   90.00
_cell.angle_gamma   90.00
#
_symmetry.space_group_name_H-M   'P 1'
#
loop_
_entity.id
_entity.type
_entity.pdbx_description
1 polymer ?
#
loop_
_entity_poly.entity_id
_entity_poly.type
_entity_poly.pdbx_seq_one_letter_code
_entity_poly.pdbx_strand_id
1 'polypeptide(L)'
;MELVIINNPATIGWQANLLDLVLLVMFASAVVYAIAQWRRGVRAYVTLLVAAFFYGVVLELGGMALLNMYVQGDFTVMLNFRALAPFQGTTAMPFYVLIFYPVFLFTGFKVVEAWGITRRWQAAVTGGLFMVAFDAPYIIEGGLRHVVWWTWRSDFPMFQYWLDWPLVDLCWQATWDAMFFYLMLWALPHIDPPGRRGWSTAKSLLVFAPLCALVTIAVGPLLLAPQTAVTFLGGRQWPVVLALILGYVVVAATALRTAHPARDRVEPVTGWIVGVYVAAMAAMVIANAVHEGALLSYITVQAAGLLVICGLTLFPWLATRRRPVTIAAADATS
;
A
#
# COMPACT_ATOMS: atom_id res chain seq x y z
N MET A 1 6.42 -24.64 23.80
CA MET A 1 5.43 -23.86 23.02
C MET A 1 6.18 -23.21 21.87
N GLU A 2 5.99 -23.68 20.65
CA GLU A 2 6.68 -23.14 19.47
C GLU A 2 6.00 -21.83 19.06
N LEU A 3 6.71 -20.71 19.19
CA LEU A 3 6.22 -19.38 18.82
C LEU A 3 6.40 -19.07 17.33
N VAL A 4 7.24 -19.84 16.66
CA VAL A 4 7.58 -19.70 15.24
C VAL A 4 7.44 -21.07 14.60
N ILE A 5 6.80 -21.13 13.43
CA ILE A 5 6.72 -22.31 12.58
C ILE A 5 7.57 -22.03 11.35
N ILE A 6 8.44 -22.97 11.00
CA ILE A 6 9.29 -22.91 9.81
C ILE A 6 8.82 -24.01 8.87
N ASN A 7 8.13 -23.60 7.80
CA ASN A 7 7.68 -24.52 6.75
C ASN A 7 8.83 -24.77 5.76
N ASN A 8 8.83 -25.94 5.14
CA ASN A 8 9.78 -26.24 4.07
C ASN A 8 9.39 -25.43 2.81
N PRO A 9 10.28 -24.57 2.26
CA PRO A 9 10.00 -23.83 1.03
C PRO A 9 9.60 -24.71 -0.15
N ALA A 10 10.07 -25.96 -0.20
CA ALA A 10 9.77 -26.91 -1.27
C ALA A 10 8.34 -27.48 -1.20
N THR A 11 7.65 -27.34 -0.07
CA THR A 11 6.28 -27.84 0.12
C THR A 11 5.23 -26.74 0.04
N ILE A 12 5.63 -25.47 -0.04
CA ILE A 12 4.73 -24.33 -0.26
C ILE A 12 4.77 -23.90 -1.73
N GLY A 13 3.69 -23.26 -2.20
CA GLY A 13 3.58 -22.77 -3.57
C GLY A 13 4.71 -21.78 -3.90
N TRP A 14 5.25 -21.83 -5.12
CA TRP A 14 6.31 -20.92 -5.54
C TRP A 14 5.87 -19.45 -5.49
N GLN A 15 4.56 -19.18 -5.62
CA GLN A 15 3.97 -17.85 -5.49
C GLN A 15 4.16 -17.29 -4.08
N ALA A 16 3.93 -18.10 -3.04
CA ALA A 16 4.13 -17.71 -1.64
C ALA A 16 5.63 -17.45 -1.35
N ASN A 17 6.50 -18.33 -1.84
CA ASN A 17 7.96 -18.13 -1.76
C ASN A 17 8.41 -16.81 -2.43
N LEU A 18 7.87 -16.54 -3.63
CA LEU A 18 8.20 -15.33 -4.37
C LEU A 18 7.69 -14.08 -3.63
N LEU A 19 6.50 -14.14 -3.05
CA LEU A 19 5.94 -13.05 -2.24
C LEU A 19 6.80 -12.77 -1.00
N ASP A 20 7.19 -13.81 -0.23
CA ASP A 20 8.11 -13.69 0.91
C ASP A 20 9.40 -12.96 0.50
N LEU A 21 10.01 -13.40 -0.60
CA LEU A 21 11.25 -12.82 -1.11
C LEU A 21 11.08 -11.36 -1.54
N VAL A 22 10.01 -11.06 -2.28
CA VAL A 22 9.72 -9.71 -2.78
C VAL A 22 9.51 -8.75 -1.62
N LEU A 23 8.69 -9.12 -0.64
CA LEU A 23 8.43 -8.28 0.53
C LEU A 23 9.71 -8.06 1.35
N LEU A 24 10.53 -9.09 1.52
CA LEU A 24 11.81 -8.97 2.21
C LEU A 24 12.78 -8.02 1.47
N VAL A 25 12.91 -8.16 0.15
CA VAL A 25 13.78 -7.31 -0.69
C VAL A 25 13.29 -5.85 -0.66
N MET A 26 12.00 -5.63 -0.81
CA MET A 26 11.41 -4.30 -0.75
C MET A 26 11.59 -3.67 0.64
N PHE A 27 11.38 -4.44 1.72
CA PHE A 27 11.57 -3.97 3.09
C PHE A 27 13.02 -3.60 3.38
N ALA A 28 13.96 -4.48 3.02
CA ALA A 28 15.39 -4.22 3.17
C ALA A 28 15.79 -2.95 2.39
N SER A 29 15.27 -2.78 1.17
CA SER A 29 15.52 -1.59 0.35
C SER A 29 15.00 -0.31 1.01
N ALA A 30 13.77 -0.35 1.55
CA ALA A 30 13.16 0.78 2.25
C ALA A 30 13.92 1.15 3.53
N VAL A 31 14.32 0.15 4.34
CA VAL A 31 15.10 0.34 5.57
C VAL A 31 16.49 0.92 5.27
N VAL A 32 17.22 0.33 4.31
CA VAL A 32 18.54 0.83 3.89
C VAL A 32 18.45 2.28 3.44
N TYR A 33 17.44 2.59 2.63
CA TYR A 33 17.19 3.95 2.18
C TYR A 33 16.86 4.89 3.35
N ALA A 34 15.97 4.50 4.26
CA ALA A 34 15.60 5.31 5.41
C ALA A 34 16.80 5.59 6.33
N ILE A 35 17.68 4.60 6.54
CA ILE A 35 18.94 4.77 7.29
C ILE A 35 19.88 5.72 6.55
N ALA A 36 20.04 5.57 5.24
CA ALA A 36 20.90 6.44 4.45
C ALA A 36 20.42 7.90 4.49
N GLN A 37 19.11 8.13 4.41
CA GLN A 37 18.51 9.46 4.53
C GLN A 37 18.59 10.01 5.95
N TRP A 38 18.42 9.17 6.97
CA TRP A 38 18.62 9.56 8.36
C TRP A 38 20.03 10.10 8.61
N ARG A 39 21.04 9.41 8.06
CA ARG A 39 22.44 9.85 8.12
C ARG A 39 22.68 11.18 7.39
N ARG A 40 21.83 11.54 6.44
CA ARG A 40 21.80 12.84 5.74
C ARG A 40 20.94 13.89 6.44
N GLY A 41 20.37 13.58 7.59
CA GLY A 41 19.54 14.49 8.39
C GLY A 41 18.05 14.49 8.03
N VAL A 42 17.59 13.59 7.15
CA VAL A 42 16.18 13.46 6.77
C VAL A 42 15.53 12.34 7.59
N ARG A 43 14.56 12.69 8.43
CA ARG A 43 13.96 11.80 9.44
C ARG A 43 12.60 11.26 9.03
N ALA A 44 11.97 11.87 8.03
CA ALA A 44 10.65 11.53 7.53
C ALA A 44 10.50 10.04 7.22
N TYR A 45 11.49 9.42 6.56
CA TYR A 45 11.38 8.05 6.08
C TYR A 45 11.50 6.99 7.19
N VAL A 46 12.34 7.23 8.21
CA VAL A 46 12.35 6.37 9.40
C VAL A 46 11.04 6.52 10.16
N THR A 47 10.54 7.76 10.29
CA THR A 47 9.25 8.04 10.94
C THR A 47 8.09 7.34 10.21
N LEU A 48 8.10 7.36 8.88
CA LEU A 48 7.15 6.67 8.01
C LEU A 48 7.15 5.15 8.23
N LEU A 49 8.33 4.53 8.22
CA LEU A 49 8.45 3.08 8.45
C LEU A 49 7.95 2.68 9.84
N VAL A 50 8.27 3.46 10.86
CA VAL A 50 7.78 3.21 12.23
C VAL A 50 6.27 3.38 12.31
N ALA A 51 5.71 4.43 11.69
CA ALA A 51 4.26 4.65 11.68
C ALA A 51 3.53 3.51 10.94
N ALA A 52 4.05 3.10 9.80
CA ALA A 52 3.50 2.00 9.00
C ALA A 52 3.62 0.64 9.71
N PHE A 53 4.69 0.42 10.48
CA PHE A 53 4.85 -0.76 11.33
C PHE A 53 3.79 -0.81 12.43
N PHE A 54 3.60 0.28 13.18
CA PHE A 54 2.54 0.34 14.20
C PHE A 54 1.15 0.17 13.58
N TYR A 55 0.91 0.78 12.43
CA TYR A 55 -0.33 0.62 11.67
C TYR A 55 -0.59 -0.86 11.36
N GLY A 56 0.38 -1.54 10.74
CA GLY A 56 0.25 -2.94 10.39
C GLY A 56 0.05 -3.86 11.59
N VAL A 57 0.86 -3.71 12.63
CA VAL A 57 0.74 -4.55 13.84
C VAL A 57 -0.63 -4.39 14.49
N VAL A 58 -1.11 -3.16 14.68
CA VAL A 58 -2.41 -2.94 15.34
C VAL A 58 -3.55 -3.44 14.45
N LEU A 59 -3.49 -3.19 13.14
CA LEU A 59 -4.51 -3.63 12.21
C LEU A 59 -4.59 -5.16 12.14
N GLU A 60 -3.45 -5.83 12.04
CA GLU A 60 -3.38 -7.30 11.89
C GLU A 60 -3.76 -8.02 13.17
N LEU A 61 -3.32 -7.51 14.33
CA LEU A 61 -3.79 -8.00 15.61
C LEU A 61 -5.29 -7.75 15.77
N GLY A 62 -5.82 -6.59 15.35
CA GLY A 62 -7.25 -6.33 15.37
C GLY A 62 -8.04 -7.25 14.43
N GLY A 63 -7.60 -7.38 13.18
CA GLY A 63 -8.28 -8.12 12.13
C GLY A 63 -8.29 -9.62 12.39
N MET A 64 -7.14 -10.20 12.76
CA MET A 64 -7.06 -11.63 13.07
C MET A 64 -7.63 -11.97 14.45
N ALA A 65 -7.33 -11.19 15.49
CA ALA A 65 -7.67 -11.59 16.86
C ALA A 65 -9.09 -11.21 17.27
N LEU A 66 -9.60 -10.06 16.79
CA LEU A 66 -10.93 -9.59 17.19
C LEU A 66 -11.99 -9.98 16.17
N LEU A 67 -11.68 -9.86 14.88
CA LEU A 67 -12.68 -10.01 13.82
C LEU A 67 -12.61 -11.37 13.11
N ASN A 68 -11.46 -12.05 13.16
CA ASN A 68 -11.21 -13.37 12.54
C ASN A 68 -11.74 -13.45 11.10
N MET A 69 -11.47 -12.43 10.29
CA MET A 69 -12.13 -12.20 8.98
C MET A 69 -11.66 -13.15 7.87
N TYR A 70 -10.50 -13.76 8.02
CA TYR A 70 -9.88 -14.61 7.01
C TYR A 70 -8.94 -15.62 7.68
N VAL A 71 -8.60 -16.66 6.92
CA VAL A 71 -7.61 -17.67 7.30
C VAL A 71 -6.37 -17.46 6.44
N GLN A 72 -5.20 -17.40 7.06
CA GLN A 72 -3.91 -17.30 6.37
C GLN A 72 -3.49 -18.67 5.83
N GLY A 73 -2.90 -18.68 4.63
CA GLY A 73 -2.21 -19.83 4.05
C GLY A 73 -0.80 -20.02 4.62
N ASP A 74 -0.07 -20.99 4.09
CA ASP A 74 1.27 -21.34 4.58
C ASP A 74 2.37 -20.58 3.85
N PHE A 75 3.22 -19.93 4.63
CA PHE A 75 4.45 -19.26 4.19
C PHE A 75 5.67 -19.86 4.87
N THR A 76 6.86 -19.48 4.41
CA THR A 76 8.13 -20.07 4.89
C THR A 76 8.30 -19.90 6.39
N VAL A 77 8.01 -18.69 6.88
CA VAL A 77 8.10 -18.33 8.29
C VAL A 77 6.74 -17.85 8.76
N MET A 78 6.18 -18.54 9.75
CA MET A 78 4.90 -18.18 10.36
C MET A 78 5.10 -17.89 11.85
N LEU A 79 4.41 -16.88 12.36
CA LEU A 79 4.27 -16.59 13.78
C LEU A 79 3.08 -17.39 14.33
N ASN A 80 3.36 -18.26 15.29
CA ASN A 80 2.36 -19.16 15.86
C ASN A 80 1.52 -18.45 16.93
N PHE A 81 0.71 -17.47 16.51
CA PHE A 81 -0.20 -16.76 17.42
C PHE A 81 -1.15 -17.70 18.14
N ARG A 82 -1.58 -18.79 17.49
CA ARG A 82 -2.41 -19.85 18.09
C ARG A 82 -1.85 -20.43 19.39
N ALA A 83 -0.54 -20.37 19.58
CA ALA A 83 0.11 -20.82 20.80
C ALA A 83 -0.19 -19.92 22.02
N LEU A 84 -0.55 -18.65 21.78
CA LEU A 84 -0.84 -17.66 22.81
C LEU A 84 -2.33 -17.73 23.19
N ALA A 85 -2.64 -17.79 24.49
CA ALA A 85 -4.00 -17.97 25.00
C ALA A 85 -5.07 -17.03 24.39
N PRO A 86 -4.81 -15.72 24.18
CA PRO A 86 -5.80 -14.82 23.58
C PRO A 86 -6.15 -15.14 22.11
N PHE A 87 -5.37 -16.00 21.42
CA PHE A 87 -5.47 -16.24 19.98
C PHE A 87 -5.65 -17.73 19.64
N GLN A 88 -6.02 -18.59 20.59
CA GLN A 88 -6.13 -20.06 20.39
C GLN A 88 -7.14 -20.50 19.33
N GLY A 89 -8.00 -19.60 18.82
CA GLY A 89 -8.96 -19.85 17.74
C GLY A 89 -8.66 -19.15 16.41
N THR A 90 -7.49 -18.52 16.27
CA THR A 90 -7.11 -17.79 15.05
C THR A 90 -6.22 -18.65 14.13
N THR A 91 -5.76 -18.09 13.02
CA THR A 91 -4.70 -18.69 12.19
C THR A 91 -3.30 -18.30 12.68
N ALA A 92 -2.27 -18.97 12.17
CA ALA A 92 -0.89 -18.50 12.29
C ALA A 92 -0.67 -17.34 11.31
N MET A 93 0.16 -16.38 11.67
CA MET A 93 0.38 -15.18 10.84
C MET A 93 1.68 -15.34 10.04
N PRO A 94 1.68 -15.15 8.72
CA PRO A 94 2.92 -15.09 7.96
C PRO A 94 3.83 -13.98 8.49
N PHE A 95 5.14 -14.25 8.59
CA PHE A 95 6.08 -13.25 9.11
C PHE A 95 6.12 -11.99 8.25
N TYR A 96 5.91 -12.12 6.94
CA TYR A 96 5.91 -10.98 6.03
C TYR A 96 4.86 -9.92 6.39
N VAL A 97 3.78 -10.30 7.09
CA VAL A 97 2.72 -9.38 7.51
C VAL A 97 3.28 -8.25 8.40
N LEU A 98 4.32 -8.53 9.20
CA LEU A 98 4.99 -7.51 10.02
C LEU A 98 5.72 -6.44 9.18
N ILE A 99 6.09 -6.78 7.95
CA ILE A 99 6.84 -5.91 7.03
C ILE A 99 6.00 -5.44 5.84
N PHE A 100 4.81 -6.02 5.62
CA PHE A 100 3.89 -5.70 4.53
C PHE A 100 3.52 -4.21 4.52
N TYR A 101 2.91 -3.73 5.60
CA TYR A 101 2.49 -2.33 5.72
C TYR A 101 3.66 -1.33 5.66
N PRO A 102 4.79 -1.57 6.36
CA PRO A 102 6.00 -0.77 6.15
C PRO A 102 6.40 -0.64 4.69
N VAL A 103 6.38 -1.73 3.92
CA VAL A 103 6.77 -1.72 2.51
C VAL A 103 5.73 -1.01 1.63
N PHE A 104 4.46 -1.37 1.78
CA PHE A 104 3.38 -0.87 0.93
C PHE A 104 3.20 0.65 1.11
N LEU A 105 3.08 1.10 2.37
CA LEU A 105 2.90 2.52 2.68
C LEU A 105 4.17 3.32 2.37
N PHE A 106 5.36 2.76 2.56
CA PHE A 106 6.60 3.42 2.15
C PHE A 106 6.63 3.63 0.62
N THR A 107 6.31 2.59 -0.14
CA THR A 107 6.31 2.62 -1.61
C THR A 107 5.29 3.64 -2.12
N GLY A 108 4.05 3.57 -1.65
CA GLY A 108 3.00 4.52 -2.01
C GLY A 108 3.38 5.96 -1.66
N PHE A 109 3.90 6.20 -0.46
CA PHE A 109 4.32 7.54 -0.04
C PHE A 109 5.45 8.09 -0.92
N LYS A 110 6.45 7.27 -1.27
CA LYS A 110 7.56 7.68 -2.15
C LYS A 110 7.08 8.03 -3.56
N VAL A 111 6.09 7.29 -4.08
CA VAL A 111 5.47 7.61 -5.37
C VAL A 111 4.67 8.92 -5.28
N VAL A 112 3.88 9.10 -4.22
CA VAL A 112 3.10 10.32 -3.98
C VAL A 112 4.00 11.57 -3.87
N GLU A 113 5.10 11.45 -3.13
CA GLU A 113 6.10 12.51 -2.97
C GLU A 113 6.69 12.93 -4.33
N ALA A 114 6.98 11.96 -5.19
CA ALA A 114 7.57 12.19 -6.51
C ALA A 114 6.64 12.95 -7.47
N TRP A 115 5.32 12.84 -7.32
CA TRP A 115 4.37 13.56 -8.18
C TRP A 115 4.42 15.07 -8.00
N GLY A 116 4.79 15.58 -6.82
CA GLY A 116 4.85 17.02 -6.57
C GLY A 116 3.47 17.70 -6.60
N ILE A 117 2.43 17.01 -6.14
CA ILE A 117 1.09 17.59 -5.94
C ILE A 117 1.14 18.56 -4.74
N THR A 118 0.67 19.79 -4.93
CA THR A 118 0.82 20.87 -3.94
C THR A 118 -0.17 20.75 -2.77
N ARG A 119 -1.40 20.31 -3.03
CA ARG A 119 -2.44 20.16 -2.00
C ARG A 119 -2.33 18.77 -1.37
N ARG A 120 -2.03 18.72 -0.07
CA ARG A 120 -1.82 17.47 0.69
C ARG A 120 -2.99 16.50 0.59
N TRP A 121 -4.22 16.98 0.70
CA TRP A 121 -5.40 16.12 0.60
C TRP A 121 -5.57 15.53 -0.81
N GLN A 122 -5.21 16.27 -1.87
CA GLN A 122 -5.25 15.75 -3.23
C GLN A 122 -4.15 14.70 -3.44
N ALA A 123 -2.95 14.95 -2.92
CA ALA A 123 -1.84 14.01 -2.96
C ALA A 123 -2.20 12.71 -2.22
N ALA A 124 -2.81 12.82 -1.05
CA ALA A 124 -3.29 11.71 -0.24
C ALA A 124 -4.36 10.87 -0.96
N VAL A 125 -5.41 11.50 -1.50
CA VAL A 125 -6.46 10.81 -2.26
C VAL A 125 -5.91 10.15 -3.53
N THR A 126 -5.01 10.82 -4.24
CA THR A 126 -4.31 10.24 -5.41
C THR A 126 -3.45 9.05 -4.97
N GLY A 127 -2.82 9.14 -3.80
CA GLY A 127 -2.07 8.06 -3.18
C GLY A 127 -2.95 6.87 -2.83
N GLY A 128 -4.13 7.07 -2.25
CA GLY A 128 -5.10 6.00 -2.00
C GLY A 128 -5.53 5.29 -3.29
N LEU A 129 -5.73 6.03 -4.39
CA LEU A 129 -6.01 5.44 -5.70
C LEU A 129 -4.84 4.58 -6.21
N PHE A 130 -3.61 5.07 -6.05
CA PHE A 130 -2.41 4.29 -6.37
C PHE A 130 -2.34 3.02 -5.51
N MET A 131 -2.66 3.11 -4.22
CA MET A 131 -2.63 1.95 -3.33
C MET A 131 -3.68 0.90 -3.71
N VAL A 132 -4.87 1.29 -4.17
CA VAL A 132 -5.83 0.33 -4.74
C VAL A 132 -5.24 -0.39 -5.94
N ALA A 133 -4.59 0.33 -6.87
CA ALA A 133 -3.96 -0.30 -8.03
C ALA A 133 -2.76 -1.17 -7.63
N PHE A 134 -2.00 -0.75 -6.62
CA PHE A 134 -0.85 -1.45 -6.08
C PHE A 134 -1.24 -2.75 -5.39
N ASP A 135 -2.35 -2.74 -4.66
CA ASP A 135 -2.84 -3.85 -3.88
C ASP A 135 -3.68 -4.83 -4.70
N ALA A 136 -4.34 -4.38 -5.78
CA ALA A 136 -5.13 -5.22 -6.68
C ALA A 136 -4.43 -6.54 -7.11
N PRO A 137 -3.18 -6.54 -7.64
CA PRO A 137 -2.49 -7.78 -7.96
C PRO A 137 -2.31 -8.67 -6.72
N TYR A 138 -1.90 -8.09 -5.58
CA TYR A 138 -1.69 -8.83 -4.35
C TYR A 138 -2.99 -9.45 -3.81
N ILE A 139 -4.06 -8.65 -3.72
CA ILE A 139 -5.30 -9.13 -3.10
C ILE A 139 -5.96 -10.23 -3.92
N ILE A 140 -6.05 -10.01 -5.23
CA ILE A 140 -6.66 -10.97 -6.15
C ILE A 140 -5.85 -12.26 -6.18
N GLU A 141 -4.51 -12.16 -6.31
CA GLU A 141 -3.63 -13.34 -6.36
C GLU A 141 -3.76 -14.18 -5.08
N GLY A 142 -3.79 -13.52 -3.92
CA GLY A 142 -3.87 -14.19 -2.63
C GLY A 142 -5.15 -14.98 -2.41
N GLY A 143 -6.26 -14.57 -3.03
CA GLY A 143 -7.55 -15.25 -2.95
C GLY A 143 -7.73 -16.42 -3.92
N LEU A 144 -6.81 -16.61 -4.88
CA LEU A 144 -6.93 -17.69 -5.88
C LEU A 144 -6.77 -19.06 -5.22
N ARG A 145 -7.61 -20.03 -5.63
CA ARG A 145 -7.65 -21.39 -5.05
C ARG A 145 -6.35 -22.19 -5.21
N HIS A 146 -5.53 -21.87 -6.20
CA HIS A 146 -4.24 -22.52 -6.48
C HIS A 146 -3.03 -21.75 -5.92
N VAL A 147 -3.26 -20.60 -5.29
CA VAL A 147 -2.23 -19.76 -4.66
C VAL A 147 -2.41 -19.74 -3.14
N VAL A 148 -3.62 -19.38 -2.68
CA VAL A 148 -4.09 -19.44 -1.29
C VAL A 148 -3.12 -18.76 -0.30
N TRP A 149 -2.88 -17.46 -0.48
CA TRP A 149 -2.21 -16.68 0.57
C TRP A 149 -3.13 -16.47 1.77
N TRP A 150 -4.42 -16.31 1.50
CA TRP A 150 -5.46 -16.33 2.51
C TRP A 150 -6.79 -16.76 1.90
N THR A 151 -7.78 -16.99 2.75
CA THR A 151 -9.16 -17.25 2.36
C THR A 151 -10.08 -16.41 3.22
N TRP A 152 -10.84 -15.54 2.58
CA TRP A 152 -11.86 -14.73 3.25
C TRP A 152 -12.98 -15.62 3.80
N ARG A 153 -13.45 -15.31 5.01
CA ARG A 153 -14.58 -16.02 5.59
C ARG A 153 -15.88 -15.63 4.91
N SER A 154 -16.54 -16.60 4.28
CA SER A 154 -17.81 -16.39 3.57
C SER A 154 -18.96 -15.98 4.47
N ASP A 155 -18.87 -16.25 5.78
CA ASP A 155 -19.88 -15.89 6.78
C ASP A 155 -19.67 -14.50 7.40
N PHE A 156 -18.62 -13.77 7.00
CA PHE A 156 -18.40 -12.42 7.51
C PHE A 156 -19.41 -11.44 6.88
N PRO A 157 -20.24 -10.75 7.69
CA PRO A 157 -21.42 -10.02 7.21
C PRO A 157 -21.09 -8.82 6.31
N MET A 158 -19.84 -8.36 6.33
CA MET A 158 -19.39 -7.20 5.56
C MET A 158 -18.90 -7.53 4.15
N PHE A 159 -18.79 -8.81 3.78
CA PHE A 159 -18.18 -9.20 2.50
C PHE A 159 -19.20 -9.35 1.38
N GLN A 160 -19.11 -8.43 0.41
CA GLN A 160 -19.58 -8.60 -0.95
C GLN A 160 -18.36 -8.55 -1.86
N TYR A 161 -18.29 -9.42 -2.86
CA TYR A 161 -17.05 -9.67 -3.61
C TYR A 161 -17.10 -9.11 -5.03
N TRP A 162 -15.92 -8.70 -5.52
CA TRP A 162 -15.63 -8.47 -6.94
C TRP A 162 -14.33 -9.21 -7.27
N LEU A 163 -14.40 -10.28 -8.07
CA LEU A 163 -13.23 -11.12 -8.42
C LEU A 163 -12.48 -11.64 -7.18
N ASP A 164 -13.23 -12.19 -6.22
CA ASP A 164 -12.73 -12.68 -4.91
C ASP A 164 -12.08 -11.61 -4.00
N TRP A 165 -12.13 -10.34 -4.41
CA TRP A 165 -11.78 -9.20 -3.55
C TRP A 165 -13.02 -8.68 -2.81
N PRO A 166 -13.05 -8.70 -1.46
CA PRO A 166 -14.09 -8.02 -0.72
C PRO A 166 -14.12 -6.52 -1.05
N LEU A 167 -15.28 -6.02 -1.47
CA LEU A 167 -15.48 -4.62 -1.79
C LEU A 167 -15.23 -3.69 -0.59
N VAL A 168 -15.41 -4.18 0.64
CA VAL A 168 -15.08 -3.43 1.87
C VAL A 168 -13.58 -3.28 2.06
N ASP A 169 -12.82 -4.29 1.65
CA ASP A 169 -11.36 -4.29 1.69
C ASP A 169 -10.79 -3.29 0.66
N LEU A 170 -11.35 -3.26 -0.56
CA LEU A 170 -10.99 -2.25 -1.56
C LEU A 170 -11.22 -0.81 -1.07
N CYS A 171 -12.37 -0.53 -0.45
CA CYS A 171 -12.64 0.79 0.11
C CYS A 171 -11.78 1.10 1.33
N TRP A 172 -11.47 0.10 2.15
CA TRP A 172 -10.53 0.21 3.27
C TRP A 172 -9.17 0.64 2.75
N GLN A 173 -8.62 -0.08 1.78
CA GLN A 173 -7.33 0.21 1.15
C GLN A 173 -7.29 1.63 0.57
N ALA A 174 -8.34 2.05 -0.14
CA ALA A 174 -8.43 3.41 -0.68
C ALA A 174 -8.42 4.50 0.41
N THR A 175 -9.27 4.35 1.43
CA THR A 175 -9.57 5.42 2.39
C THR A 175 -8.57 5.51 3.53
N TRP A 176 -8.10 4.36 4.04
CA TRP A 176 -7.17 4.31 5.17
C TRP A 176 -5.78 4.74 4.72
N ASP A 177 -5.31 4.30 3.55
CA ASP A 177 -4.01 4.72 3.02
C ASP A 177 -4.01 6.20 2.65
N ALA A 178 -5.11 6.72 2.09
CA ALA A 178 -5.27 8.15 1.88
C ALA A 178 -5.17 8.92 3.21
N MET A 179 -5.84 8.46 4.27
CA MET A 179 -5.74 9.09 5.58
C MET A 179 -4.32 9.04 6.14
N PHE A 180 -3.66 7.89 6.05
CA PHE A 180 -2.28 7.71 6.48
C PHE A 180 -1.33 8.65 5.74
N PHE A 181 -1.42 8.73 4.41
CA PHE A 181 -0.61 9.64 3.60
C PHE A 181 -0.91 11.10 3.91
N TYR A 182 -2.18 11.46 4.14
CA TYR A 182 -2.53 12.83 4.54
C TYR A 182 -1.84 13.25 5.84
N LEU A 183 -1.87 12.38 6.87
CA LEU A 183 -1.21 12.63 8.15
C LEU A 183 0.31 12.74 8.00
N MET A 184 0.93 11.84 7.25
CA MET A 184 2.36 11.87 6.97
C MET A 184 2.78 13.15 6.22
N LEU A 185 2.06 13.51 5.14
CA LEU A 185 2.30 14.74 4.38
C LEU A 185 2.10 16.00 5.22
N TRP A 186 1.15 15.97 6.16
CA TRP A 186 0.94 17.06 7.11
C TRP A 186 2.08 17.19 8.12
N ALA A 187 2.65 16.07 8.56
CA ALA A 187 3.73 16.03 9.53
C ALA A 187 5.10 16.35 8.95
N LEU A 188 5.35 16.11 7.65
CA LEU A 188 6.62 16.40 6.97
C LEU A 188 7.28 17.74 7.37
N PRO A 189 6.62 18.91 7.26
CA PRO A 189 7.23 20.21 7.60
C PRO A 189 7.42 20.44 9.10
N HIS A 190 7.01 19.51 9.95
CA HIS A 190 7.27 19.48 11.38
C HIS A 190 8.39 18.49 11.72
N ILE A 191 8.46 17.37 11.00
CA ILE A 191 9.52 16.38 11.12
C ILE A 191 10.82 16.95 10.55
N ASP A 192 10.82 17.39 9.29
CA ASP A 192 12.02 17.92 8.61
C ASP A 192 11.74 19.33 8.08
N PRO A 193 11.60 20.35 8.95
CA PRO A 193 11.35 21.71 8.50
C PRO A 193 12.57 22.34 7.81
N PRO A 194 12.36 23.15 6.77
CA PRO A 194 13.44 23.95 6.18
C PRO A 194 13.84 25.09 7.13
N GLY A 195 15.13 25.17 7.49
CA GLY A 195 15.74 26.34 8.14
C GLY A 195 15.31 26.66 9.58
N ARG A 196 14.60 25.75 10.26
CA ARG A 196 14.15 25.94 11.66
C ARG A 196 14.23 24.64 12.45
N ARG A 197 14.09 24.73 13.78
CA ARG A 197 14.06 23.54 14.65
C ARG A 197 12.72 22.81 14.53
N GLY A 198 12.74 21.57 14.05
CA GLY A 198 11.57 20.69 13.97
C GLY A 198 11.26 19.98 15.27
N TRP A 199 10.32 19.03 15.20
CA TRP A 199 10.08 18.07 16.27
C TRP A 199 11.37 17.33 16.62
N SER A 200 11.52 16.95 17.89
CA SER A 200 12.60 16.06 18.30
C SER A 200 12.41 14.68 17.66
N THR A 201 13.50 13.92 17.52
CA THR A 201 13.46 12.52 17.06
C THR A 201 12.54 11.67 17.93
N ALA A 202 12.61 11.84 19.25
CA ALA A 202 11.71 11.15 20.16
C ALA A 202 10.24 11.49 19.87
N LYS A 203 9.92 12.76 19.61
CA LYS A 203 8.54 13.15 19.28
C LYS A 203 8.08 12.58 17.94
N SER A 204 8.93 12.55 16.91
CA SER A 204 8.53 11.99 15.61
C SER A 204 8.32 10.47 15.69
N LEU A 205 9.25 9.75 16.33
CA LEU A 205 9.25 8.28 16.34
C LEU A 205 8.37 7.67 17.44
N LEU A 206 8.35 8.24 18.65
CA LEU A 206 7.68 7.64 19.81
C LEU A 206 6.29 8.22 20.07
N VAL A 207 5.96 9.37 19.49
CA VAL A 207 4.66 10.03 19.69
C VAL A 207 3.89 10.10 18.39
N PHE A 208 4.43 10.78 17.38
CA PHE A 208 3.70 10.99 16.13
C PHE A 208 3.47 9.68 15.38
N ALA A 209 4.48 8.82 15.21
CA ALA A 209 4.33 7.59 14.44
C ALA A 209 3.24 6.63 15.01
N PRO A 210 3.21 6.31 16.32
CA PRO A 210 2.10 5.56 16.91
C PRO A 210 0.75 6.28 16.78
N LEU A 211 0.69 7.60 17.02
CA LEU A 211 -0.55 8.35 16.89
C LEU A 211 -1.06 8.38 15.44
N CYS A 212 -0.17 8.46 14.45
CA CYS A 212 -0.53 8.40 13.04
C CYS A 212 -1.25 7.10 12.73
N ALA A 213 -0.69 5.97 13.17
CA ALA A 213 -1.32 4.65 13.03
C ALA A 213 -2.69 4.60 13.72
N LEU A 214 -2.76 4.99 14.99
CA LEU A 214 -4.00 4.93 15.77
C LEU A 214 -5.09 5.86 15.22
N VAL A 215 -4.73 7.05 14.75
CA VAL A 215 -5.68 7.99 14.13
C VAL A 215 -6.19 7.42 12.81
N THR A 216 -5.34 6.84 11.96
CA THR A 216 -5.80 6.17 10.73
C THR A 216 -6.79 5.06 11.07
N ILE A 217 -6.49 4.22 12.06
CA ILE A 217 -7.35 3.11 12.49
C ILE A 217 -8.67 3.61 13.11
N ALA A 218 -8.66 4.73 13.83
CA ALA A 218 -9.86 5.29 14.45
C ALA A 218 -10.76 6.03 13.45
N VAL A 219 -10.17 6.75 12.49
CA VAL A 219 -10.90 7.53 11.48
C VAL A 219 -11.39 6.62 10.34
N GLY A 220 -10.65 5.56 10.04
CA GLY A 220 -10.97 4.62 8.98
C GLY A 220 -12.41 4.07 8.99
N PRO A 221 -12.95 3.59 10.13
CA PRO A 221 -14.34 3.17 10.25
C PRO A 221 -15.35 4.27 9.91
N LEU A 222 -15.03 5.54 10.20
CA LEU A 222 -15.87 6.68 9.83
C LEU A 222 -15.85 6.90 8.32
N LEU A 223 -14.70 6.73 7.67
CA LEU A 223 -14.58 6.80 6.21
C LEU A 223 -15.31 5.66 5.51
N LEU A 224 -15.39 4.48 6.14
CA LEU A 224 -16.16 3.33 5.66
C LEU A 224 -17.65 3.41 5.97
N ALA A 225 -18.10 4.37 6.79
CA ALA A 225 -19.49 4.44 7.26
C ALA A 225 -20.54 4.37 6.13
N PRO A 226 -20.37 5.02 4.96
CA PRO A 226 -21.34 4.88 3.86
C PRO A 226 -21.51 3.44 3.38
N GLN A 227 -20.41 2.69 3.24
CA GLN A 227 -20.45 1.29 2.82
C GLN A 227 -21.00 0.38 3.91
N THR A 228 -20.59 0.62 5.15
CA THR A 228 -21.11 -0.09 6.32
C THR A 228 -22.62 0.08 6.45
N ALA A 229 -23.12 1.31 6.31
CA ALA A 229 -24.55 1.60 6.33
C ALA A 229 -25.29 0.87 5.20
N VAL A 230 -24.80 0.96 3.96
CA VAL A 230 -25.42 0.24 2.82
C VAL A 230 -25.46 -1.27 3.07
N THR A 231 -24.41 -1.84 3.64
CA THR A 231 -24.34 -3.27 3.93
C THR A 231 -25.36 -3.70 4.97
N PHE A 232 -25.44 -2.99 6.10
CA PHE A 232 -26.39 -3.31 7.16
C PHE A 232 -27.85 -3.00 6.81
N LEU A 233 -28.08 -2.14 5.81
CA LEU A 233 -29.40 -1.91 5.22
C LEU A 233 -29.78 -2.96 4.14
N GLY A 234 -28.93 -3.97 3.91
CA GLY A 234 -29.16 -5.03 2.90
C GLY A 234 -28.91 -4.59 1.46
N GLY A 235 -28.25 -3.45 1.26
CA GLY A 235 -27.92 -2.89 -0.04
C GLY A 235 -26.70 -3.53 -0.71
N ARG A 236 -26.52 -3.26 -2.00
CA ARG A 236 -25.33 -3.66 -2.77
C ARG A 236 -24.20 -2.65 -2.54
N GLN A 237 -22.99 -3.10 -2.23
CA GLN A 237 -21.84 -2.23 -1.94
C GLN A 237 -21.24 -1.55 -3.18
N TRP A 238 -21.34 -2.18 -4.36
CA TRP A 238 -20.66 -1.72 -5.58
C TRP A 238 -20.96 -0.27 -5.99
N PRO A 239 -22.16 0.32 -5.82
CA PRO A 239 -22.40 1.72 -6.19
C PRO A 239 -21.59 2.70 -5.33
N VAL A 240 -21.43 2.39 -4.04
CA VAL A 240 -20.63 3.21 -3.10
C VAL A 240 -19.16 3.12 -3.48
N VAL A 241 -18.67 1.91 -3.75
CA VAL A 241 -17.28 1.67 -4.18
C VAL A 241 -16.99 2.40 -5.50
N LEU A 242 -17.89 2.28 -6.47
CA LEU A 242 -17.75 2.94 -7.76
C LEU A 242 -17.72 4.47 -7.61
N ALA A 243 -18.62 5.04 -6.80
CA ALA A 243 -18.63 6.47 -6.53
C ALA A 243 -17.33 6.95 -5.86
N LEU A 244 -16.80 6.18 -4.90
CA LEU A 244 -15.52 6.45 -4.25
C LEU A 244 -14.37 6.47 -5.27
N ILE A 245 -14.23 5.39 -6.06
CA ILE A 245 -13.14 5.26 -7.04
C ILE A 245 -13.24 6.32 -8.13
N LEU A 246 -14.44 6.61 -8.64
CA LEU A 246 -14.64 7.70 -9.61
C LEU A 246 -14.26 9.06 -9.01
N GLY A 247 -14.64 9.34 -7.77
CA GLY A 247 -14.22 10.55 -7.06
C GLY A 247 -12.71 10.65 -6.94
N TYR A 248 -12.05 9.55 -6.59
CA TYR A 248 -10.59 9.48 -6.48
C TYR A 248 -9.91 9.70 -7.83
N VAL A 249 -10.44 9.12 -8.92
CA VAL A 249 -9.96 9.34 -10.29
C VAL A 249 -10.10 10.80 -10.71
N VAL A 250 -11.22 11.46 -10.40
CA VAL A 250 -11.43 12.89 -10.70
C VAL A 250 -10.41 13.76 -9.95
N VAL A 251 -10.20 13.48 -8.65
CA VAL A 251 -9.19 14.18 -7.84
C VAL A 251 -7.80 13.95 -8.40
N ALA A 252 -7.43 12.69 -8.70
CA ALA A 252 -6.14 12.32 -9.27
C ALA A 252 -5.88 13.01 -10.60
N ALA A 253 -6.84 12.97 -11.53
CA ALA A 253 -6.73 13.61 -12.84
C ALA A 253 -6.55 15.13 -12.71
N THR A 254 -7.26 15.77 -11.79
CA THR A 254 -7.15 17.21 -11.53
C THR A 254 -5.80 17.54 -10.88
N ALA A 255 -5.39 16.78 -9.88
CA ALA A 255 -4.18 17.00 -9.11
C ALA A 255 -2.91 16.78 -9.94
N LEU A 256 -2.88 15.73 -10.77
CA LEU A 256 -1.74 15.44 -11.64
C LEU A 256 -1.58 16.48 -12.76
N ARG A 257 -2.67 17.13 -13.22
CA ARG A 257 -2.58 18.23 -14.19
C ARG A 257 -1.89 19.47 -13.64
N THR A 258 -2.05 19.75 -12.34
CA THR A 258 -1.45 20.91 -11.67
C THR A 258 -0.21 20.54 -10.86
N ALA A 259 0.26 19.29 -10.99
CA ALA A 259 1.43 18.82 -10.29
C ALA A 259 2.71 19.45 -10.86
N HIS A 260 3.70 19.65 -9.98
CA HIS A 260 5.03 20.13 -10.34
C HIS A 260 6.07 19.07 -10.00
N PRO A 261 6.10 17.94 -10.76
CA PRO A 261 7.12 16.93 -10.58
C PRO A 261 8.47 17.51 -10.98
N ALA A 262 9.48 17.28 -10.17
CA ALA A 262 10.87 17.58 -10.51
C ALA A 262 11.56 16.25 -10.87
N ARG A 263 12.34 16.23 -11.95
CA ARG A 263 12.91 14.98 -12.51
C ARG A 263 13.85 14.29 -11.52
N ASP A 264 14.51 15.08 -10.69
CA ASP A 264 15.36 14.72 -9.57
C ASP A 264 14.59 14.14 -8.36
N ARG A 265 13.25 14.29 -8.29
CA ARG A 265 12.44 13.71 -7.20
C ARG A 265 12.13 12.23 -7.36
N VAL A 266 12.31 11.64 -8.54
CA VAL A 266 12.18 10.19 -8.68
C VAL A 266 13.50 9.55 -8.32
N GLU A 267 13.59 9.15 -7.06
CA GLU A 267 14.78 8.46 -6.60
C GLU A 267 14.88 7.04 -7.16
N PRO A 268 16.09 6.56 -7.47
CA PRO A 268 16.31 5.21 -7.99
C PRO A 268 15.70 4.11 -7.13
N VAL A 269 15.68 4.29 -5.81
CA VAL A 269 15.10 3.30 -4.88
C VAL A 269 13.61 3.11 -5.11
N THR A 270 12.86 4.17 -5.43
CA THR A 270 11.42 4.09 -5.67
C THR A 270 11.16 3.27 -6.94
N GLY A 271 11.91 3.56 -8.00
CA GLY A 271 11.83 2.79 -9.26
C GLY A 271 12.24 1.33 -9.07
N TRP A 272 13.27 1.07 -8.27
CA TRP A 272 13.70 -0.29 -7.92
C TRP A 272 12.62 -1.07 -7.17
N ILE A 273 12.08 -0.52 -6.08
CA ILE A 273 11.07 -1.20 -5.24
C ILE A 273 9.81 -1.50 -6.07
N VAL A 274 9.31 -0.52 -6.83
CA VAL A 274 8.17 -0.72 -7.73
C VAL A 274 8.50 -1.74 -8.82
N GLY A 275 9.71 -1.69 -9.39
CA GLY A 275 10.16 -2.62 -10.43
C GLY A 275 10.20 -4.08 -9.95
N VAL A 276 10.73 -4.33 -8.74
CA VAL A 276 10.76 -5.66 -8.12
C VAL A 276 9.33 -6.18 -7.92
N TYR A 277 8.44 -5.35 -7.37
CA TYR A 277 7.04 -5.73 -7.16
C TYR A 277 6.32 -6.05 -8.47
N VAL A 278 6.41 -5.15 -9.45
CA VAL A 278 5.77 -5.33 -10.76
C VAL A 278 6.31 -6.56 -11.48
N ALA A 279 7.62 -6.80 -11.45
CA ALA A 279 8.22 -7.97 -12.09
C ALA A 279 7.71 -9.28 -11.47
N ALA A 280 7.65 -9.35 -10.15
CA ALA A 280 7.16 -10.55 -9.46
C ALA A 280 5.66 -10.79 -9.69
N MET A 281 4.83 -9.76 -9.53
CA MET A 281 3.39 -9.87 -9.77
C MET A 281 3.09 -10.15 -11.26
N ALA A 282 3.84 -9.57 -12.19
CA ALA A 282 3.69 -9.88 -13.61
C ALA A 282 4.00 -11.35 -13.90
N ALA A 283 5.03 -11.93 -13.26
CA ALA A 283 5.33 -13.35 -13.42
C ALA A 283 4.17 -14.24 -12.95
N MET A 284 3.52 -13.89 -11.84
CA MET A 284 2.32 -14.60 -11.33
C MET A 284 1.13 -14.43 -12.28
N VAL A 285 0.84 -13.21 -12.73
CA VAL A 285 -0.24 -12.93 -13.70
C VAL A 285 -0.03 -13.70 -15.01
N ILE A 286 1.21 -13.77 -15.52
CA ILE A 286 1.54 -14.56 -16.71
C ILE A 286 1.35 -16.06 -16.44
N ALA A 287 1.81 -16.55 -15.30
CA ALA A 287 1.62 -17.95 -14.91
C ALA A 287 0.14 -18.33 -14.82
N ASN A 288 -0.71 -17.44 -14.30
CA ASN A 288 -2.15 -17.65 -14.26
C ASN A 288 -2.77 -17.69 -15.66
N ALA A 289 -2.37 -16.79 -16.57
CA ALA A 289 -2.83 -16.85 -17.97
C ALA A 289 -2.45 -18.18 -18.65
N VAL A 290 -1.25 -18.71 -18.36
CA VAL A 290 -0.81 -20.02 -18.86
C VAL A 290 -1.61 -21.15 -18.22
N HIS A 291 -1.83 -21.09 -16.90
CA HIS A 291 -2.57 -22.11 -16.14
C HIS A 291 -4.03 -22.23 -16.62
N GLU A 292 -4.69 -21.10 -16.82
CA GLU A 292 -6.10 -21.03 -17.25
C GLU A 292 -6.27 -21.28 -18.75
N GLY A 293 -5.21 -21.09 -19.55
CA GLY A 293 -5.27 -21.12 -21.01
C GLY A 293 -6.12 -20.00 -21.61
N ALA A 294 -6.45 -18.97 -20.83
CA ALA A 294 -7.31 -17.85 -21.23
C ALA A 294 -7.03 -16.57 -20.41
N LEU A 295 -7.39 -15.41 -20.98
CA LEU A 295 -7.37 -14.13 -20.26
C LEU A 295 -8.69 -13.90 -19.52
N LEU A 296 -8.75 -14.40 -18.29
CA LEU A 296 -9.90 -14.19 -17.40
C LEU A 296 -9.96 -12.76 -16.85
N SER A 297 -11.11 -12.38 -16.29
CA SER A 297 -11.33 -11.02 -15.78
C SER A 297 -10.37 -10.64 -14.66
N TYR A 298 -10.01 -11.58 -13.77
CA TYR A 298 -9.07 -11.31 -12.68
C TYR A 298 -7.66 -11.01 -13.23
N ILE A 299 -7.18 -11.81 -14.19
CA ILE A 299 -5.90 -11.59 -14.90
C ILE A 299 -5.88 -10.19 -15.54
N THR A 300 -6.99 -9.81 -16.18
CA THR A 300 -7.13 -8.49 -16.82
C THR A 300 -7.04 -7.36 -15.80
N VAL A 301 -7.68 -7.49 -14.64
CA VAL A 301 -7.65 -6.48 -13.57
C VAL A 301 -6.27 -6.38 -12.92
N GLN A 302 -5.61 -7.51 -12.65
CA GLN A 302 -4.25 -7.51 -12.12
C GLN A 302 -3.28 -6.85 -13.11
N ALA A 303 -3.35 -7.21 -14.40
CA ALA A 303 -2.54 -6.59 -15.44
C ALA A 303 -2.81 -5.08 -15.56
N ALA A 304 -4.07 -4.65 -15.51
CA ALA A 304 -4.43 -3.23 -15.50
C ALA A 304 -3.87 -2.51 -14.27
N GLY A 305 -3.93 -3.12 -13.08
CA GLY A 305 -3.30 -2.62 -11.86
C GLY A 305 -1.81 -2.39 -12.05
N LEU A 306 -1.08 -3.39 -12.56
CA LEU A 306 0.35 -3.29 -12.86
C LEU A 306 0.68 -2.16 -13.86
N LEU A 307 -0.13 -2.00 -14.90
CA LEU A 307 0.03 -0.90 -15.86
C LEU A 307 -0.20 0.47 -15.23
N VAL A 308 -1.21 0.59 -14.36
CA VAL A 308 -1.49 1.82 -13.61
C VAL A 308 -0.34 2.17 -12.67
N ILE A 309 0.18 1.19 -11.91
CA ILE A 309 1.35 1.37 -11.03
C ILE A 309 2.54 1.89 -11.84
N CYS A 310 2.86 1.25 -12.97
CA CYS A 310 3.95 1.67 -13.86
C CYS A 310 3.73 3.09 -14.39
N GLY A 311 2.54 3.37 -14.92
CA GLY A 311 2.20 4.68 -15.49
C GLY A 311 2.29 5.81 -14.47
N LEU A 312 1.75 5.60 -13.26
CA LEU A 312 1.79 6.57 -12.18
C LEU A 312 3.20 6.75 -11.60
N THR A 313 4.00 5.69 -11.50
CA THR A 313 5.39 5.78 -11.03
C THR A 313 6.27 6.51 -12.05
N LEU A 314 6.05 6.29 -13.35
CA LEU A 314 6.77 6.95 -14.44
C LEU A 314 6.26 8.36 -14.75
N PHE A 315 5.10 8.77 -14.21
CA PHE A 315 4.48 10.05 -14.48
C PHE A 315 5.44 11.26 -14.35
N PRO A 316 6.26 11.40 -13.29
CA PRO A 316 7.18 12.53 -13.18
C PRO A 316 8.16 12.64 -14.35
N TRP A 317 8.62 11.51 -14.90
CA TRP A 317 9.53 11.47 -16.06
C TRP A 317 8.79 11.85 -17.35
N LEU A 318 7.57 11.35 -17.52
CA LEU A 318 6.74 11.62 -18.69
C LEU A 318 6.27 13.08 -18.74
N ALA A 319 5.89 13.64 -17.59
CA ALA A 319 5.40 15.01 -17.47
C ALA A 319 6.51 16.05 -17.67
N THR A 320 7.72 15.79 -17.15
CA THR A 320 8.87 16.71 -17.32
C THR A 320 9.40 16.76 -18.75
N ARG A 321 9.37 15.63 -19.49
CA ARG A 321 9.75 15.59 -20.91
C ARG A 321 8.80 16.37 -21.83
N ARG A 322 7.54 16.55 -21.43
CA ARG A 322 6.51 17.22 -22.24
C ARG A 322 6.48 18.74 -22.06
N ARG A 323 7.22 19.31 -21.11
CA ARG A 323 7.34 20.77 -20.99
C ARG A 323 8.29 21.27 -22.08
N PRO A 324 7.85 22.14 -23.01
CA PRO A 324 8.74 22.76 -23.97
C PRO A 324 9.83 23.50 -23.20
N VAL A 325 11.09 23.29 -23.57
CA VAL A 325 12.15 24.23 -23.21
C VAL A 325 11.73 25.55 -23.84
N THR A 326 11.22 26.46 -23.04
CA THR A 326 11.10 27.86 -23.46
C THR A 326 12.54 28.30 -23.68
N ILE A 327 12.99 28.24 -24.93
CA ILE A 327 14.27 28.84 -25.31
C ILE A 327 14.12 30.30 -24.87
N ALA A 328 14.95 30.72 -23.94
CA ALA A 328 15.17 32.12 -23.64
C ALA A 328 15.73 32.75 -24.91
N ALA A 329 14.85 33.16 -25.81
CA ALA A 329 15.12 33.89 -27.04
C ALA A 329 14.25 35.14 -27.03
N ALA A 330 14.62 36.08 -26.16
CA ALA A 330 14.31 37.50 -26.29
C ALA A 330 15.06 38.27 -25.19
N ASP A 331 16.39 38.28 -25.25
CA ASP A 331 17.25 39.29 -24.58
C ASP A 331 18.63 39.34 -25.28
N ALA A 332 18.63 39.26 -26.61
CA ALA A 332 19.84 39.40 -27.42
C ALA A 332 19.51 39.92 -28.83
N THR A 333 18.98 41.14 -28.92
CA THR A 333 19.04 42.09 -30.07
C THR A 333 18.27 43.33 -29.59
N SER A 334 18.95 44.38 -29.12
CA SER A 334 19.55 45.49 -29.88
C SER A 334 18.78 46.77 -29.60
#